data_AF-A0A3S4P3F0-F1
#
_entry.id   AF-A0A3S4P3F0-F1
#
_cell.length_a   1.000
_cell.length_b   1.000
_cell.length_c   1.000
_cell.angle_alpha   90.00
_cell.angle_beta   90.00
_cell.angle_gamma   90.00
#
_symmetry.space_group_name_H-M   'P 1'
#
loop_
_entity.id
_entity.type
_entity.pdbx_description
1 polymer ?
#
loop_
_entity_poly.entity_id
_entity_poly.type
_entity_poly.pdbx_seq_one_letter_code
_entity_poly.pdbx_strand_id
1 'polypeptide(L)' 'MKLAVYSTKQYDKKYLQQVNESFGFELEFF' A
#
# COMPACT_ATOMS: atom_id res chain seq x y z
N MET A 1 4.77 -4.66 -10.38
CA MET A 1 5.57 -5.25 -9.28
C MET A 1 4.67 -5.31 -8.05
N LYS A 2 4.73 -6.40 -7.26
CA LYS A 2 3.82 -6.66 -6.14
C LYS A 2 4.54 -6.39 -4.81
N LEU A 3 3.90 -5.65 -3.90
CA LEU A 3 4.47 -5.22 -2.62
C LEU A 3 3.60 -5.71 -1.45
N ALA A 4 4.20 -6.48 -0.55
CA ALA A 4 3.59 -6.89 0.70
C ALA A 4 4.00 -5.95 1.83
N VAL A 5 3.03 -5.35 2.51
CA VAL A 5 3.24 -4.46 3.65
C VAL A 5 2.71 -5.14 4.91
N TYR A 6 3.57 -5.32 5.91
CA TYR A 6 3.24 -5.98 7.18
C TYR A 6 3.10 -4.96 8.32
N SER A 7 2.44 -5.37 9.41
CA SER A 7 2.13 -4.52 10.57
C SER A 7 1.26 -3.32 10.22
N THR A 8 0.46 -3.46 9.15
CA THR A 8 -0.28 -2.36 8.55
C THR A 8 -1.28 -1.77 9.54
N LYS A 9 -1.24 -0.46 9.74
CA LYS A 9 -2.32 0.27 10.40
C LYS A 9 -3.24 0.89 9.35
N GLN A 10 -4.45 1.25 9.77
CA GLN A 10 -5.46 1.78 8.86
C GLN A 10 -4.99 3.08 8.16
N TYR A 11 -4.14 3.87 8.82
CA TYR A 11 -3.54 5.05 8.22
C TYR A 11 -2.49 4.71 7.15
N ASP A 12 -1.68 3.66 7.35
CA ASP A 12 -0.67 3.23 6.37
C ASP A 12 -1.33 2.83 5.06
N LYS A 13 -2.38 2.00 5.16
CA LYS A 13 -3.16 1.58 3.98
C LYS A 13 -3.71 2.78 3.21
N LYS A 14 -4.28 3.77 3.91
CA LYS A 14 -4.86 4.96 3.29
C LYS A 14 -3.83 5.75 2.49
N TYR A 15 -2.71 6.11 3.10
CA TYR A 15 -1.72 6.98 2.46
C TYR A 15 -0.88 6.23 1.41
N LEU A 16 -0.56 4.96 1.65
CA LEU A 16 0.15 4.14 0.67
C LEU A 16 -0.70 3.90 -0.59
N GLN A 17 -2.01 3.66 -0.45
CA GLN A 17 -2.89 3.55 -1.61
C GLN A 17 -2.99 4.87 -2.39
N GLN A 18 -3.15 6.00 -1.70
CA GLN A 18 -3.23 7.32 -2.35
C GLN A 18 -1.98 7.63 -3.18
N VAL A 19 -0.79 7.42 -2.63
CA VAL A 19 0.46 7.70 -3.37
C VAL A 19 0.66 6.68 -4.49
N ASN A 20 0.29 5.42 -4.27
CA ASN A 20 0.46 4.36 -5.24
C ASN A 20 -0.37 4.54 -6.52
N GLU A 21 -1.37 5.42 -6.55
CA GLU A 21 -2.05 5.84 -7.79
C GLU A 21 -1.06 6.35 -8.85
N SER A 22 0.06 6.97 -8.42
CA SER A 22 1.11 7.46 -9.33
C SER A 22 2.10 6.39 -9.79
N PHE A 23 2.12 5.22 -9.13
CA PHE A 23 3.15 4.20 -9.34
C PHE A 23 2.60 2.88 -9.89
N GLY A 24 1.33 2.57 -9.66
CA GLY A 24 0.68 1.37 -10.19
C GLY A 24 1.21 0.06 -9.63
N PHE A 25 1.71 0.04 -8.39
CA PHE A 25 2.07 -1.22 -7.72
C PHE A 25 0.83 -1.98 -7.25
N GLU A 26 0.93 -3.30 -7.15
CA GLU A 26 -0.08 -4.12 -6.50
C GLU A 26 0.28 -4.22 -5.00
N LEU A 27 -0.48 -3.53 -4.14
CA LEU A 27 -0.25 -3.50 -2.70
C LEU A 27 -1.09 -4.55 -1.97
N GLU A 28 -0.43 -5.42 -1.21
CA GLU A 28 -1.07 -6.41 -0.34
C GLU A 28 -0.72 -6.11 1.12
N PHE A 29 -1.73 -5.90 1.95
CA PHE A 29 -1.57 -5.44 3.32
C PHE A 29 -1.87 -6.56 4.32
N PHE A 30 -0.94 -6.79 5.24
CA PHE A 30 -0.99 -7.78 6.31
C PHE A 30 -0.83 -7.13 7.69
#